data_AF-A0A954G199-F1
#
_entry.id   AF-A0A954G199-F1
#
_cell.length_a   1.000
_cell.length_b   1.000
_cell.length_c   1.000
_cell.angle_alpha   90.00
_cell.angle_beta   90.00
_cell.angle_gamma   90.00
#
_symmetry.space_group_name_H-M   'P 1'
#
loop_
_entity.id
_entity.type
_entity.pdbx_description
1 polymer ?
#
loop_
_entity_poly.entity_id
_entity_poly.type
_entity_poly.pdbx_seq_one_letter_code
_entity_poly.pdbx_strand_id
1 'polypeptide(L)'
;FQVCPEATGIAFYQIKTSLISAEQNEVTLANNQRTLKIDRGRTAHRVLYVSGRPNWEFKFLRRAIEEDELIQLVGLIRIGKKETKFDFRSRDGEEGNALFRGFDPNNEADLERYDQPVFVRINTQSPDELKDGFPKTETELFQYETLIIDDLEAAFFTHDQLELITRFVSERGGGLVMLGGQESFRKGGYDKTDLSRLLPVYFPQRDDSAFESDYQFALTRDGWLQPWMRHHKQEQEEHKRLSEMPVFKTINRVDSTKPGATLAAELKSPQKTTYPAIATQRYGLGRVTAVMIGDLWRWRLKEDSTSPQLYKSWRQLLRWMTTDVLEPIDLLVDSNPEGSTGTKIKIFVRDSEFQKRSDYQVELEIKTPKNETIKLTADPTADKPGEYQTVYLPPEPGGYTVSARVTAPDSKTKTINSGWVHDPGSMEFRSVKP
;
A
#
# COMPACT_ATOMS: atom_id res chain seq x y z
N PHE A 1 -13.93 -5.17 -27.77
CA PHE A 1 -14.07 -3.80 -27.25
C PHE A 1 -13.49 -3.75 -25.84
N GLN A 2 -12.86 -2.64 -25.44
CA GLN A 2 -12.41 -2.41 -24.06
C GLN A 2 -13.32 -1.35 -23.45
N VAL A 3 -13.93 -1.65 -22.30
CA VAL A 3 -14.79 -0.70 -21.56
C VAL A 3 -14.06 -0.33 -20.28
N CYS A 4 -13.82 0.97 -20.08
CA CYS A 4 -13.35 1.51 -18.82
C CYS A 4 -14.52 2.30 -18.20
N PRO A 5 -15.05 1.92 -17.02
CA PRO A 5 -16.12 2.69 -16.39
C PRO A 5 -15.64 4.10 -16.03
N GLU A 6 -16.47 5.12 -16.23
CA GLU A 6 -16.11 6.52 -15.97
C GLU A 6 -16.13 6.87 -14.48
N ALA A 7 -17.11 6.35 -13.74
CA ALA A 7 -17.29 6.60 -12.30
C ALA A 7 -16.63 5.53 -11.43
N THR A 8 -16.21 5.91 -10.21
CA THR A 8 -15.77 4.99 -9.16
C THR A 8 -16.97 4.27 -8.52
N GLY A 9 -16.71 3.13 -7.89
CA GLY A 9 -17.74 2.30 -7.26
C GLY A 9 -18.25 1.16 -8.15
N ILE A 10 -19.46 0.67 -7.85
CA ILE A 10 -20.03 -0.52 -8.46
C ILE A 10 -20.86 -0.13 -9.69
N ALA A 11 -20.50 -0.70 -10.83
CA ALA A 11 -21.22 -0.58 -12.08
C ALA A 11 -21.66 -1.96 -12.58
N PHE A 12 -22.84 -2.02 -13.20
CA PHE A 12 -23.33 -3.21 -13.87
C PHE A 12 -23.37 -2.98 -15.37
N TYR A 13 -22.73 -3.88 -16.11
CA TYR A 13 -22.72 -3.86 -17.57
C TYR A 13 -23.48 -5.06 -18.08
N GLN A 14 -24.38 -4.81 -19.03
CA GLN A 14 -25.08 -5.88 -19.74
C GLN A 14 -24.46 -6.04 -21.12
N ILE A 15 -23.86 -7.20 -21.36
CA ILE A 15 -23.38 -7.59 -22.69
C ILE A 15 -24.50 -8.34 -23.39
N LYS A 16 -24.86 -7.92 -24.60
CA LYS A 16 -25.83 -8.59 -25.45
C LYS A 16 -25.19 -9.03 -26.75
N THR A 17 -25.50 -10.23 -27.20
CA THR A 17 -25.10 -10.78 -28.50
C THR A 17 -26.32 -10.99 -29.37
N SER A 18 -26.19 -10.79 -30.67
CA SER A 18 -27.25 -11.05 -31.65
C SER A 18 -26.62 -11.66 -32.90
N LEU A 19 -27.35 -12.57 -33.56
CA LEU A 19 -26.94 -13.12 -34.84
C LEU A 19 -26.88 -12.03 -35.92
N ILE A 20 -25.87 -12.12 -36.78
CA ILE A 20 -25.65 -11.15 -37.88
C ILE A 20 -26.56 -11.47 -39.09
N SER A 21 -26.94 -12.73 -39.28
CA SER A 21 -27.86 -13.18 -40.34
C SER A 21 -29.05 -13.91 -39.74
N ALA A 22 -30.26 -13.57 -40.21
CA ALA A 22 -31.53 -14.13 -39.75
C ALA A 22 -31.85 -15.53 -40.33
N GLU A 23 -30.93 -16.14 -41.08
CA GLU A 23 -31.14 -17.45 -41.72
C GLU A 23 -31.12 -18.64 -40.73
N GLN A 24 -30.66 -18.42 -39.49
CA GLN A 24 -30.70 -19.41 -38.41
C GLN A 24 -31.71 -18.99 -37.34
N ASN A 25 -32.77 -19.78 -37.16
CA ASN A 25 -33.72 -19.59 -36.06
C ASN A 25 -33.05 -20.03 -34.75
N GLU A 26 -32.64 -19.05 -33.95
CA GLU A 26 -32.13 -19.30 -32.62
C GLU A 26 -33.26 -19.76 -31.68
N VAL A 27 -33.03 -20.89 -31.00
CA VAL A 27 -34.05 -21.56 -30.18
C VAL A 27 -34.37 -20.78 -28.90
N THR A 28 -33.42 -20.03 -28.36
CA THR A 28 -33.62 -19.18 -27.19
C THR A 28 -32.81 -17.91 -27.28
N LEU A 29 -33.44 -16.77 -27.00
CA LEU A 29 -32.76 -15.48 -26.89
C LEU A 29 -32.36 -15.16 -25.43
N ALA A 30 -32.72 -16.03 -24.48
CA ALA A 30 -32.52 -15.77 -23.05
C ALA A 30 -31.04 -15.84 -22.64
N ASN A 31 -30.22 -16.63 -23.35
CA ASN A 31 -28.78 -16.80 -23.11
C ASN A 31 -27.91 -15.74 -23.83
N ASN A 32 -28.52 -14.90 -24.67
CA ASN A 32 -27.83 -13.87 -25.45
C ASN A 32 -27.52 -12.60 -24.69
N GLN A 33 -27.82 -12.57 -23.40
CA GLN A 33 -27.52 -11.45 -22.53
C GLN A 33 -26.78 -11.94 -21.29
N ARG A 34 -25.81 -11.15 -20.83
CA ARG A 34 -25.08 -11.42 -19.59
C ARG A 34 -24.80 -10.14 -18.84
N THR A 35 -25.08 -10.16 -17.54
CA THR A 35 -24.75 -9.05 -16.65
C THR A 35 -23.41 -9.30 -15.97
N LEU A 36 -22.56 -8.28 -15.96
CA LEU A 36 -21.26 -8.28 -15.30
C LEU A 36 -21.23 -7.18 -14.25
N LYS A 37 -20.74 -7.50 -13.06
CA LYS A 37 -20.35 -6.53 -12.04
C LYS A 37 -18.93 -6.07 -12.35
N ILE A 38 -18.73 -4.76 -12.40
CA ILE A 38 -17.40 -4.14 -12.35
C ILE A 38 -17.36 -3.27 -11.09
N ASP A 39 -16.35 -3.48 -10.26
CA ASP A 39 -16.10 -2.70 -9.06
C ASP A 39 -14.80 -1.93 -9.24
N ARG A 40 -14.88 -0.60 -9.34
CA ARG A 40 -13.69 0.25 -9.42
C ARG A 40 -13.09 0.59 -8.05
N GLY A 41 -13.57 -0.03 -6.97
CA GLY A 41 -13.00 0.13 -5.64
C GLY A 41 -13.16 1.53 -5.06
N ARG A 42 -12.57 1.74 -3.87
CA ARG A 42 -12.69 2.94 -3.03
C ARG A 42 -11.52 3.93 -3.22
N THR A 43 -11.55 4.99 -2.40
CA THR A 43 -10.61 6.11 -2.21
C THR A 43 -9.13 5.76 -2.38
N ALA A 44 -8.34 6.76 -2.74
CA ALA A 44 -6.89 6.65 -2.91
C ALA A 44 -6.19 6.01 -1.69
N HIS A 45 -5.39 4.98 -1.95
CA HIS A 45 -4.57 4.30 -0.96
C HIS A 45 -3.55 5.28 -0.36
N ARG A 46 -3.54 5.40 0.97
CA ARG A 46 -2.67 6.35 1.65
C ARG A 46 -1.29 5.75 1.89
N VAL A 47 -0.27 6.40 1.36
CA VAL A 47 1.13 6.00 1.49
C VAL A 47 1.87 7.06 2.29
N LEU A 48 2.43 6.68 3.43
CA LEU A 48 3.30 7.54 4.23
C LEU A 48 4.74 7.36 3.75
N TYR A 49 5.38 8.42 3.28
CA TYR A 49 6.78 8.44 2.93
C TYR A 49 7.55 9.27 3.94
N VAL A 50 8.53 8.65 4.59
CA VAL A 50 9.36 9.27 5.62
C VAL A 50 10.80 9.29 5.13
N SER A 51 11.42 10.48 5.13
CA SER A 51 12.80 10.60 4.72
C SER A 51 13.64 11.48 5.63
N GLY A 52 14.91 11.07 5.78
CA GLY A 52 15.90 11.77 6.57
C GLY A 52 16.42 13.05 5.93
N ARG A 53 16.19 13.27 4.63
CA ARG A 53 16.56 14.49 3.89
C ARG A 53 15.80 14.62 2.57
N PRO A 54 15.67 15.82 1.99
CA PRO A 54 15.15 15.96 0.63
C PRO A 54 16.06 15.24 -0.39
N ASN A 55 15.50 14.32 -1.18
CA ASN A 55 16.23 13.55 -2.17
C ASN A 55 15.49 13.49 -3.53
N TRP A 56 16.16 12.95 -4.54
CA TRP A 56 15.60 12.83 -5.89
C TRP A 56 14.60 11.67 -6.00
N GLU A 57 14.76 10.61 -5.21
CA GLU A 57 13.77 9.53 -5.04
C GLU A 57 12.39 10.09 -4.74
N PHE A 58 12.23 10.88 -3.68
CA PHE A 58 10.96 11.48 -3.30
C PHE A 58 10.36 12.32 -4.43
N LYS A 59 11.19 13.18 -5.05
CA LYS A 59 10.74 14.06 -6.13
C LYS A 59 10.15 13.26 -7.29
N PHE A 60 10.81 12.19 -7.72
CA PHE A 60 10.35 11.39 -8.85
C PHE A 60 9.22 10.44 -8.49
N LEU A 61 9.21 9.89 -7.27
CA LEU A 61 8.10 9.08 -6.76
C LEU A 61 6.82 9.92 -6.66
N ARG A 62 6.90 11.13 -6.07
CA ARG A 62 5.77 12.07 -5.99
C ARG A 62 5.22 12.41 -7.37
N ARG A 63 6.08 12.71 -8.35
CA ARG A 63 5.67 12.98 -9.74
C ARG A 63 5.05 11.76 -10.43
N ALA A 64 5.51 10.55 -10.11
CA ALA A 64 5.01 9.33 -10.72
C ALA A 64 3.55 9.04 -10.38
N ILE A 65 3.07 9.54 -9.24
CA ILE A 65 1.73 9.30 -8.70
C ILE A 65 0.86 10.56 -8.68
N GLU A 66 1.38 11.71 -9.13
CA GLU A 66 0.64 12.98 -9.13
C GLU A 66 -0.64 12.89 -9.97
N GLU A 67 -0.62 12.08 -11.03
CA GLU A 67 -1.77 11.79 -11.90
C GLU A 67 -2.51 10.49 -11.51
N ASP A 68 -2.09 9.78 -10.46
CA ASP A 68 -2.68 8.51 -10.06
C ASP A 68 -3.80 8.72 -9.01
N GLU A 69 -5.06 8.61 -9.44
CA GLU A 69 -6.23 8.76 -8.56
C GLU A 69 -6.33 7.71 -7.45
N LEU A 70 -5.58 6.60 -7.55
CA LEU A 70 -5.66 5.49 -6.60
C LEU A 70 -4.62 5.57 -5.49
N ILE A 71 -3.68 6.51 -5.52
CA ILE A 71 -2.61 6.59 -4.51
C ILE A 71 -2.48 8.03 -4.01
N GLN A 72 -2.62 8.22 -2.70
CA GLN A 72 -2.33 9.48 -2.02
C GLN A 72 -1.02 9.34 -1.23
N LEU A 73 0.04 10.01 -1.68
CA LEU A 73 1.31 10.06 -0.96
C LEU A 73 1.37 11.25 -0.02
N VAL A 74 1.57 10.96 1.26
CA VAL A 74 1.86 11.92 2.32
C VAL A 74 3.36 11.86 2.62
N GLY A 75 4.04 13.01 2.58
CA GLY A 75 5.47 13.10 2.83
C GLY A 75 5.80 13.72 4.18
N LEU A 76 6.64 13.06 4.97
CA LEU A 76 7.29 13.59 6.17
C LEU A 76 8.80 13.64 5.93
N ILE A 77 9.32 14.82 5.59
CA ILE A 77 10.72 14.99 5.17
C ILE A 77 11.45 15.83 6.20
N ARG A 78 12.51 15.28 6.77
CA ARG A 78 13.40 16.02 7.67
C ARG A 78 14.24 17.02 6.87
N ILE A 79 14.20 18.29 7.25
CA ILE A 79 15.00 19.38 6.64
C ILE A 79 16.26 19.67 7.46
N GLY A 80 16.19 19.49 8.77
CA GLY A 80 17.31 19.65 9.67
C GLY A 80 17.21 18.69 10.84
N LYS A 81 18.36 18.20 11.32
CA LYS A 81 18.42 17.40 12.56
C LYS A 81 18.11 18.25 13.80
N LYS A 82 18.36 19.57 13.71
CA LYS A 82 18.14 20.57 14.75
C LYS A 82 17.43 21.79 14.20
N GLU A 83 16.46 22.33 14.92
CA GLU A 83 15.84 23.61 14.61
C GLU A 83 16.86 24.75 14.81
N THR A 84 17.22 25.43 13.74
CA THR A 84 18.09 26.62 13.82
C THR A 84 17.27 27.79 14.33
N LYS A 85 17.24 28.00 15.65
CA LYS A 85 16.81 29.28 16.22
C LYS A 85 18.01 30.22 16.24
N PHE A 86 17.86 31.40 15.62
CA PHE A 86 18.87 32.46 15.68
C PHE A 86 18.95 32.96 17.11
N ASP A 87 20.06 32.64 17.78
CA ASP A 87 20.36 33.20 19.09
C ASP A 87 20.97 34.58 18.88
N PHE A 88 20.29 35.63 19.36
CA PHE A 88 20.89 36.96 19.45
C PHE A 88 21.91 36.89 20.59
N ARG A 89 23.13 36.43 20.27
CA ARG A 89 24.26 36.48 21.19
C ARG A 89 24.45 37.92 21.66
N SER A 90 24.07 38.19 22.91
CA SER A 90 24.56 39.36 23.62
C SER A 90 25.97 39.02 24.14
N ARG A 91 26.89 39.98 23.98
CA ARG A 91 28.30 40.06 24.45
C ARG A 91 29.04 38.76 24.84
N ASP A 92 30.24 38.60 24.29
CA ASP A 92 31.19 37.50 24.56
C ASP A 92 31.15 36.99 26.01
N GLY A 93 30.70 35.74 26.19
CA GLY A 93 30.76 35.00 27.46
C GLY A 93 29.46 34.35 27.96
N GLU A 94 28.29 34.62 27.37
CA GLU A 94 27.02 33.99 27.79
C GLU A 94 26.62 32.82 26.86
N GLU A 95 26.70 31.59 27.37
CA GLU A 95 26.11 30.38 26.75
C GLU A 95 24.70 30.14 27.30
N GLY A 96 23.73 30.97 26.91
CA GLY A 96 22.34 30.75 27.34
C GLY A 96 21.36 31.81 26.86
N ASN A 97 20.11 31.39 26.68
CA ASN A 97 19.01 32.29 26.34
C ASN A 97 18.80 33.30 27.48
N ALA A 98 18.96 34.59 27.20
CA ALA A 98 18.89 35.66 28.20
C ALA A 98 17.54 35.75 28.95
N LEU A 99 16.47 35.16 28.38
CA LEU A 99 15.13 35.08 29.00
C LEU A 99 15.05 34.13 30.20
N PHE A 100 16.01 33.20 30.34
CA PHE A 100 16.05 32.21 31.43
C PHE A 100 17.10 32.53 32.51
N ARG A 101 17.58 33.77 32.56
CA ARG A 101 18.56 34.22 33.55
C ARG A 101 17.94 34.16 34.96
N GLY A 102 18.32 33.14 35.74
CA GLY A 102 17.87 32.94 37.13
C GLY A 102 17.16 31.60 37.42
N PHE A 103 16.96 30.75 36.42
CA PHE A 103 16.48 29.37 36.61
C PHE A 103 17.65 28.41 36.87
N ASP A 104 17.43 27.36 37.66
CA ASP A 104 18.48 26.43 38.10
C ASP A 104 19.05 25.65 36.90
N PRO A 105 20.36 25.80 36.58
CA PRO A 105 20.98 25.10 35.45
C PRO A 105 20.99 23.58 35.60
N ASN A 106 20.70 23.03 36.79
CA ASN A 106 20.63 21.59 37.03
C ASN A 106 19.21 21.00 36.91
N ASN A 107 18.19 21.82 36.67
CA ASN A 107 16.83 21.33 36.47
C ASN A 107 16.63 20.96 34.98
N GLU A 108 16.85 19.69 34.62
CA GLU A 108 16.67 19.15 33.26
C GLU A 108 15.26 19.37 32.68
N ALA A 109 14.26 19.70 33.52
CA ALA A 109 12.91 20.04 33.10
C ALA A 109 12.77 21.49 32.58
N ASP A 110 13.63 22.42 33.02
CA ASP A 110 13.60 23.84 32.65
C ASP A 110 14.55 24.16 31.47
N LEU A 111 15.51 23.27 31.19
CA LEU A 111 16.27 23.27 29.94
C LEU A 111 15.40 22.63 28.85
N GLU A 112 14.58 23.45 28.16
CA GLU A 112 13.86 23.01 26.96
C GLU A 112 14.82 22.24 26.04
N ARG A 113 14.61 20.92 25.85
CA ARG A 113 15.48 20.09 25.00
C ARG A 113 15.52 20.65 23.58
N TYR A 114 16.59 21.39 23.28
CA TYR A 114 16.80 22.20 22.08
C TYR A 114 17.17 21.41 20.81
N ASP A 115 16.75 20.15 20.63
CA ASP A 115 17.21 19.31 19.51
C ASP A 115 16.08 18.53 18.83
N GLN A 116 14.95 19.21 18.56
CA GLN A 116 13.88 18.61 17.78
C GLN A 116 14.17 18.72 16.28
N PRO A 117 13.98 17.62 15.52
CA PRO A 117 14.13 17.64 14.07
C PRO A 117 13.05 18.51 13.42
N VAL A 118 13.43 19.26 12.39
CA VAL A 118 12.50 20.09 11.62
C VAL A 118 11.99 19.31 10.43
N PHE A 119 10.67 19.20 10.31
CA PHE A 119 10.02 18.49 9.21
C PHE A 119 9.24 19.42 8.29
N VAL A 120 9.21 19.03 7.02
CA VAL A 120 8.19 19.49 6.07
C VAL A 120 7.22 18.36 5.80
N ARG A 121 5.94 18.71 5.92
CA ARG A 121 4.78 17.85 5.70
C ARG A 121 4.17 18.20 4.35
N ILE A 122 3.89 17.18 3.54
CA ILE A 122 3.40 17.34 2.17
C ILE A 122 2.14 16.49 1.99
N ASN A 123 1.11 17.07 1.38
CA ASN A 123 -0.18 16.41 1.04
C ASN A 123 -0.95 15.83 2.25
N THR A 124 -0.83 16.44 3.43
CA THR A 124 -1.62 16.09 4.61
C THR A 124 -3.09 16.46 4.42
N GLN A 125 -3.99 15.65 4.98
CA GLN A 125 -5.44 15.87 4.95
C GLN A 125 -5.87 16.97 5.92
N SER A 126 -5.17 17.13 7.05
CA SER A 126 -5.43 18.18 8.03
C SER A 126 -4.16 18.94 8.42
N PRO A 127 -4.29 20.17 8.94
CA PRO A 127 -3.14 20.91 9.48
C PRO A 127 -2.46 20.25 10.68
N ASP A 128 -3.17 19.37 11.39
CA ASP A 128 -2.68 18.67 12.59
C ASP A 128 -2.04 17.30 12.29
N GLU A 129 -2.28 16.73 11.11
CA GLU A 129 -1.69 15.45 10.71
C GLU A 129 -0.15 15.52 10.69
N LEU A 130 0.51 14.58 11.38
CA LEU A 130 1.97 14.48 11.50
C LEU A 130 2.66 15.73 12.07
N LYS A 131 1.91 16.62 12.76
CA LYS A 131 2.44 17.87 13.33
C LYS A 131 3.61 17.61 14.27
N ASP A 132 3.52 16.55 15.07
CA ASP A 132 4.54 16.17 16.05
C ASP A 132 5.59 15.18 15.51
N GLY A 133 5.65 15.00 14.18
CA GLY A 133 6.58 14.10 13.49
C GLY A 133 5.98 12.74 13.13
N PHE A 134 6.78 11.68 13.28
CA PHE A 134 6.34 10.31 12.95
C PHE A 134 5.26 9.83 13.92
N PRO A 135 4.24 9.09 13.46
CA PRO A 135 3.16 8.58 14.30
C PRO A 135 3.64 7.90 15.57
N LYS A 136 2.94 8.14 16.68
CA LYS A 136 3.25 7.55 18.00
C LYS A 136 2.23 6.51 18.43
N THR A 137 1.07 6.48 17.77
CA THR A 137 -0.04 5.58 18.11
C THR A 137 -0.48 4.77 16.90
N GLU A 138 -1.12 3.63 17.17
CA GLU A 138 -1.74 2.78 16.13
C GLU A 138 -2.79 3.54 15.35
N THR A 139 -3.66 4.29 16.03
CA THR A 139 -4.73 5.07 15.41
C THR A 139 -4.22 6.10 14.39
N GLU A 140 -2.99 6.61 14.57
CA GLU A 140 -2.34 7.53 13.62
C GLU A 140 -1.70 6.77 12.45
N LEU A 141 -0.90 5.73 12.73
CA LEU A 141 -0.16 5.00 11.68
C LEU A 141 -1.07 4.10 10.83
N PHE A 142 -2.10 3.51 11.42
CA PHE A 142 -2.99 2.53 10.75
C PHE A 142 -3.95 3.18 9.75
N GLN A 143 -4.00 4.52 9.70
CA GLN A 143 -4.66 5.28 8.65
C GLN A 143 -3.94 5.17 7.30
N TYR A 144 -2.65 4.84 7.31
CA TYR A 144 -1.87 4.57 6.12
C TYR A 144 -1.94 3.08 5.78
N GLU A 145 -1.67 2.76 4.52
CA GLU A 145 -1.66 1.39 4.00
C GLU A 145 -0.26 0.94 3.61
N THR A 146 0.62 1.89 3.30
CA THR A 146 2.03 1.60 3.03
C THR A 146 2.92 2.66 3.68
N LEU A 147 3.98 2.21 4.33
CA LEU A 147 5.06 3.03 4.88
C LEU A 147 6.31 2.88 4.01
N ILE A 148 6.88 3.99 3.57
CA ILE A 148 8.15 4.04 2.86
C ILE A 148 9.17 4.74 3.76
N ILE A 149 10.29 4.07 4.02
CA ILE A 149 11.43 4.61 4.75
C ILE A 149 12.57 4.84 3.77
N ASP A 150 13.02 6.09 3.64
CA ASP A 150 14.06 6.47 2.69
C ASP A 150 15.17 7.31 3.34
N ASP A 151 16.38 6.75 3.35
CA ASP A 151 17.61 7.41 3.79
C ASP A 151 17.49 8.04 5.18
N LEU A 152 17.04 7.23 6.13
CA LEU A 152 16.71 7.62 7.50
C LEU A 152 17.30 6.61 8.50
N GLU A 153 18.05 7.10 9.48
CA GLU A 153 18.71 6.28 10.49
C GLU A 153 17.71 5.63 11.47
N ALA A 154 18.01 4.42 11.95
CA ALA A 154 17.13 3.72 12.90
C ALA A 154 16.97 4.46 14.22
N ALA A 155 17.98 5.23 14.64
CA ALA A 155 17.97 6.07 15.84
C ALA A 155 16.94 7.22 15.78
N PHE A 156 16.37 7.49 14.60
CA PHE A 156 15.24 8.40 14.45
C PHE A 156 14.00 7.90 15.18
N PHE A 157 13.77 6.59 15.18
CA PHE A 157 12.60 5.98 15.77
C PHE A 157 12.87 5.64 17.23
N THR A 158 11.88 5.90 18.08
CA THR A 158 11.88 5.33 19.43
C THR A 158 11.69 3.81 19.37
N HIS A 159 11.99 3.10 20.46
CA HIS A 159 11.75 1.66 20.54
C HIS A 159 10.28 1.32 20.27
N ASP A 160 9.36 2.06 20.90
CA ASP A 160 7.91 1.91 20.72
C ASP A 160 7.48 2.15 19.26
N GLN A 161 8.11 3.10 18.55
CA GLN A 161 7.82 3.35 17.14
C GLN A 161 8.30 2.20 16.23
N LEU A 162 9.43 1.57 16.54
CA LEU A 162 9.91 0.40 15.81
C LEU A 162 8.98 -0.81 16.02
N GLU A 163 8.48 -0.99 17.23
CA GLU A 163 7.45 -2.00 17.53
C GLU A 163 6.13 -1.67 16.81
N LEU A 164 5.72 -0.40 16.80
CA LEU A 164 4.54 0.07 16.09
C LEU A 164 4.62 -0.22 14.59
N ILE A 165 5.79 -0.02 13.95
CA ILE A 165 6.02 -0.39 12.54
C ILE A 165 5.90 -1.92 12.36
N THR A 166 6.39 -2.69 13.32
CA THR A 166 6.28 -4.16 13.29
C THR A 166 4.81 -4.58 13.30
N ARG A 167 4.00 -4.03 14.20
CA ARG A 167 2.55 -4.30 14.30
C ARG A 167 1.78 -3.77 13.09
N PHE A 168 2.19 -2.63 12.54
CA PHE A 168 1.63 -2.09 11.28
C PHE A 168 1.74 -3.10 10.14
N VAL A 169 2.88 -3.78 10.00
CA VAL A 169 3.05 -4.81 8.98
C VAL A 169 2.34 -6.11 9.37
N SER A 170 2.52 -6.60 10.61
CA SER A 170 2.05 -7.94 10.99
C SER A 170 0.55 -8.04 11.25
N GLU A 171 -0.04 -7.07 11.94
CA GLU A 171 -1.43 -7.09 12.43
C GLU A 171 -2.36 -6.29 11.52
N ARG A 172 -1.99 -5.04 11.23
CA ARG A 172 -2.75 -4.16 10.33
C ARG A 172 -2.68 -4.63 8.88
N GLY A 173 -1.64 -5.37 8.50
CA GLY A 173 -1.41 -5.86 7.14
C GLY A 173 -0.91 -4.78 6.19
N GLY A 174 -0.26 -3.74 6.71
CA GLY A 174 0.33 -2.66 5.92
C GLY A 174 1.56 -3.11 5.13
N GLY A 175 1.86 -2.38 4.06
CA GLY A 175 3.07 -2.53 3.27
C GLY A 175 4.24 -1.74 3.87
N LEU A 176 5.44 -2.34 3.94
CA LEU A 176 6.68 -1.62 4.27
C LEU A 176 7.62 -1.65 3.07
N VAL A 177 8.09 -0.48 2.63
CA VAL A 177 9.15 -0.35 1.62
C VAL A 177 10.33 0.36 2.25
N MET A 178 11.48 -0.30 2.26
CA MET A 178 12.74 0.31 2.67
C MET A 178 13.58 0.60 1.43
N LEU A 179 13.93 1.87 1.22
CA LEU A 179 14.75 2.33 0.10
C LEU A 179 16.24 2.39 0.48
N GLY A 180 17.08 2.14 -0.52
CA GLY A 180 18.53 2.22 -0.41
C GLY A 180 18.97 3.66 -0.22
N GLY A 181 20.01 3.84 0.58
CA GLY A 181 20.44 5.15 1.06
C GLY A 181 21.74 5.06 1.85
N GLN A 182 22.32 6.22 2.15
CA GLN A 182 23.52 6.31 2.99
C GLN A 182 23.21 5.95 4.45
N GLU A 183 22.03 6.33 4.92
CA GLU A 183 21.50 6.12 6.28
C GLU A 183 20.50 4.96 6.33
N SER A 184 20.44 4.11 5.29
CA SER A 184 19.55 2.94 5.23
C SER A 184 20.29 1.63 5.59
N PHE A 185 19.52 0.58 5.87
CA PHE A 185 20.01 -0.78 6.13
C PHE A 185 21.04 -0.82 7.28
N ARG A 186 22.14 -1.59 7.13
CA ARG A 186 23.17 -1.69 8.17
C ARG A 186 23.82 -0.34 8.52
N LYS A 187 24.06 0.52 7.52
CA LYS A 187 24.65 1.85 7.76
C LYS A 187 23.74 2.74 8.61
N GLY A 188 22.43 2.59 8.45
CA GLY A 188 21.43 3.23 9.30
C GLY A 188 21.25 2.61 10.70
N GLY A 189 21.95 1.52 11.02
CA GLY A 189 21.84 0.82 12.31
C GLY A 189 20.63 -0.11 12.45
N TYR A 190 19.95 -0.47 11.36
CA TYR A 190 18.78 -1.36 11.39
C TYR A 190 19.13 -2.83 11.68
N ASP A 191 20.41 -3.20 11.62
CA ASP A 191 20.91 -4.52 12.02
C ASP A 191 20.78 -4.77 13.53
N LYS A 192 20.68 -3.69 14.31
CA LYS A 192 20.55 -3.72 15.78
C LYS A 192 19.12 -3.56 16.27
N THR A 193 18.13 -3.51 15.38
CA THR A 193 16.72 -3.31 15.72
C THR A 193 15.86 -4.51 15.33
N ASP A 194 14.65 -4.58 15.88
CA ASP A 194 13.70 -5.64 15.52
C ASP A 194 13.19 -5.55 14.08
N LEU A 195 13.35 -4.39 13.42
CA LEU A 195 13.08 -4.26 11.99
C LEU A 195 13.99 -5.16 11.13
N SER A 196 15.16 -5.57 11.63
CA SER A 196 16.00 -6.58 10.98
C SER A 196 15.24 -7.88 10.71
N ARG A 197 14.26 -8.24 11.56
CA ARG A 197 13.42 -9.44 11.39
C ARG A 197 12.39 -9.25 10.28
N LEU A 198 11.86 -8.04 10.13
CA LEU A 198 10.90 -7.66 9.08
C LEU A 198 11.50 -7.61 7.68
N LEU A 199 12.77 -7.20 7.55
CA LEU A 199 13.39 -7.02 6.24
C LEU A 199 13.71 -8.38 5.57
N PRO A 200 13.54 -8.53 4.25
CA PRO A 200 13.75 -9.80 3.51
C PRO A 200 15.21 -10.21 3.32
N VAL A 201 16.14 -9.63 4.08
CA VAL A 201 17.58 -9.76 3.87
C VAL A 201 18.31 -9.97 5.19
N TYR A 202 19.48 -10.60 5.12
CA TYR A 202 20.45 -10.65 6.20
C TYR A 202 21.50 -9.58 6.01
N PHE A 203 21.85 -8.87 7.09
CA PHE A 203 22.88 -7.85 7.07
C PHE A 203 24.28 -8.47 7.07
N PRO A 204 25.26 -7.84 6.41
CA PRO A 204 26.62 -8.34 6.38
C PRO A 204 27.25 -8.24 7.78
N GLN A 205 28.02 -9.25 8.17
CA GLN A 205 28.74 -9.25 9.46
C GLN A 205 30.02 -8.41 9.40
N ARG A 206 30.62 -8.23 8.21
CA ARG A 206 31.87 -7.48 7.99
C ARG A 206 31.65 -6.37 6.97
N ASP A 207 32.34 -5.25 7.15
CA ASP A 207 32.35 -4.17 6.16
C ASP A 207 33.40 -4.44 5.10
N ASP A 208 33.01 -5.11 4.02
CA ASP A 208 33.90 -5.27 2.87
C ASP A 208 33.98 -3.97 2.07
N SER A 209 35.20 -3.48 1.93
CA SER A 209 35.52 -2.06 1.67
C SER A 209 35.70 -1.68 0.19
N ALA A 210 35.33 -2.54 -0.75
CA ALA A 210 35.38 -2.19 -2.18
C ALA A 210 33.95 -1.95 -2.70
N PHE A 211 33.58 -0.67 -2.84
CA PHE A 211 32.44 -0.27 -3.66
C PHE A 211 32.89 -0.41 -5.12
N GLU A 212 32.23 -1.31 -5.85
CA GLU A 212 32.33 -1.30 -7.31
C GLU A 212 31.37 -0.22 -7.82
N SER A 213 31.70 0.41 -8.95
CA SER A 213 30.77 1.26 -9.67
C SER A 213 30.18 0.50 -10.85
N ASP A 214 29.04 0.96 -11.33
CA ASP A 214 28.44 0.55 -12.60
C ASP A 214 27.77 -0.83 -12.59
N TYR A 215 26.85 -1.01 -11.65
CA TYR A 215 26.01 -2.19 -11.54
C TYR A 215 24.90 -2.22 -12.59
N GLN A 216 24.79 -3.33 -13.33
CA GLN A 216 23.71 -3.56 -14.29
C GLN A 216 22.53 -4.27 -13.63
N PHE A 217 21.33 -3.73 -13.81
CA PHE A 217 20.10 -4.31 -13.28
C PHE A 217 19.60 -5.48 -14.13
N ALA A 218 19.19 -6.56 -13.48
CA ALA A 218 18.57 -7.71 -14.11
C ALA A 218 17.45 -8.28 -13.24
N LEU A 219 16.42 -8.83 -13.87
CA LEU A 219 15.39 -9.60 -13.17
C LEU A 219 15.89 -11.03 -12.92
N THR A 220 15.62 -11.54 -11.74
CA THR A 220 15.80 -12.97 -11.43
C THR A 220 14.69 -13.80 -12.07
N ARG A 221 14.80 -15.13 -12.02
CA ARG A 221 13.73 -16.03 -12.46
C ARG A 221 12.39 -15.72 -11.77
N ASP A 222 12.41 -15.47 -10.47
CA ASP A 222 11.19 -15.12 -9.73
C ASP A 222 10.70 -13.72 -10.08
N GLY A 223 11.62 -12.78 -10.32
CA GLY A 223 11.31 -11.44 -10.83
C GLY A 223 10.51 -11.45 -12.13
N TRP A 224 10.85 -12.35 -13.06
CA TRP A 224 10.10 -12.51 -14.31
C TRP A 224 8.66 -12.99 -14.10
N LEU A 225 8.39 -13.72 -13.01
CA LEU A 225 7.05 -14.17 -12.66
C LEU A 225 6.22 -13.06 -12.00
N GLN A 226 6.85 -12.04 -11.42
CA GLN A 226 6.19 -10.92 -10.77
C GLN A 226 5.64 -9.91 -11.80
N PRO A 227 4.30 -9.74 -11.93
CA PRO A 227 3.75 -8.82 -12.93
C PRO A 227 4.11 -7.35 -12.67
N TRP A 228 4.32 -6.97 -11.40
CA TRP A 228 4.68 -5.60 -11.01
C TRP A 228 6.14 -5.24 -11.34
N MET A 229 6.99 -6.22 -11.62
CA MET A 229 8.38 -6.02 -12.06
C MET A 229 8.50 -5.82 -13.59
N ARG A 230 7.48 -6.25 -14.33
CA ARG A 230 7.46 -6.20 -15.80
C ARG A 230 6.64 -5.03 -16.28
N HIS A 231 7.20 -4.28 -17.24
CA HIS A 231 6.51 -3.15 -17.84
C HIS A 231 5.81 -3.55 -19.13
N HIS A 232 6.38 -4.50 -19.86
CA HIS A 232 5.88 -4.97 -21.14
C HIS A 232 5.34 -6.39 -21.03
N LYS A 233 4.31 -6.69 -21.83
CA LYS A 233 3.75 -8.05 -21.90
C LYS A 233 4.66 -8.99 -22.69
N GLN A 234 5.32 -8.45 -23.72
CA GLN A 234 6.24 -9.20 -24.57
C GLN A 234 7.62 -9.25 -23.94
N GLU A 235 8.21 -10.45 -23.92
CA GLU A 235 9.50 -10.68 -23.29
C GLU A 235 10.64 -9.89 -23.97
N GLN A 236 10.62 -9.80 -25.31
CA GLN A 236 11.66 -9.09 -26.08
C GLN A 236 11.71 -7.59 -25.76
N GLU A 237 10.55 -6.95 -25.62
CA GLU A 237 10.45 -5.54 -25.23
C GLU A 237 10.98 -5.32 -23.81
N GLU A 238 10.74 -6.26 -22.90
CA GLU A 238 11.19 -6.19 -21.52
C GLU A 238 12.71 -6.38 -21.42
N HIS A 239 13.30 -7.30 -22.17
CA HIS A 239 14.76 -7.46 -22.28
C HIS A 239 15.40 -6.19 -22.84
N LYS A 240 14.81 -5.58 -23.87
CA LYS A 240 15.28 -4.31 -24.43
C LYS A 240 15.28 -3.20 -23.37
N ARG A 241 14.17 -3.04 -22.64
CA ARG A 241 14.07 -2.07 -21.52
C ARG A 241 15.18 -2.28 -20.50
N LEU A 242 15.40 -3.51 -20.05
CA LEU A 242 16.44 -3.84 -19.07
C LEU A 242 17.84 -3.51 -19.59
N SER A 243 18.11 -3.76 -20.88
CA SER A 243 19.40 -3.43 -21.50
C SER A 243 19.65 -1.93 -21.64
N GLU A 244 18.58 -1.13 -21.75
CA GLU A 244 18.64 0.33 -21.89
C GLU A 244 18.71 1.06 -20.53
N MET A 245 18.47 0.37 -19.41
CA MET A 245 18.58 0.97 -18.07
C MET A 245 19.98 1.57 -17.84
N PRO A 246 20.11 2.65 -17.04
CA PRO A 246 21.43 3.10 -16.62
C PRO A 246 22.09 2.05 -15.74
N VAL A 247 23.41 2.14 -15.64
CA VAL A 247 24.13 1.49 -14.56
C VAL A 247 23.91 2.26 -13.25
N PHE A 248 23.80 1.52 -12.16
CA PHE A 248 23.63 2.07 -10.81
C PHE A 248 24.98 2.14 -10.10
N LYS A 249 25.16 3.14 -9.23
CA LYS A 249 26.45 3.38 -8.55
C LYS A 249 26.35 3.15 -7.05
N THR A 250 25.15 3.27 -6.48
CA THR A 250 24.94 3.18 -5.04
C THR A 250 24.12 1.95 -4.72
N ILE A 251 24.70 1.03 -3.94
CA ILE A 251 24.01 -0.15 -3.43
C ILE A 251 24.22 -0.28 -1.92
N ASN A 252 23.19 -0.77 -1.22
CA ASN A 252 23.28 -1.22 0.15
C ASN A 252 23.60 -2.72 0.15
N ARG A 253 24.80 -3.08 0.60
CA ARG A 253 25.21 -4.49 0.66
C ARG A 253 24.41 -5.25 1.73
N VAL A 254 24.02 -6.44 1.35
CA VAL A 254 23.37 -7.46 2.19
C VAL A 254 24.13 -8.76 2.00
N ASP A 255 24.10 -9.64 3.00
CA ASP A 255 24.78 -10.94 2.95
C ASP A 255 24.02 -11.91 2.04
N SER A 256 22.73 -12.08 2.30
CA SER A 256 21.85 -12.95 1.52
C SER A 256 20.38 -12.56 1.73
N THR A 257 19.49 -13.09 0.89
CA THR A 257 18.04 -13.02 1.11
C THR A 257 17.60 -14.09 2.09
N LYS A 258 16.57 -13.80 2.90
CA LYS A 258 15.99 -14.79 3.81
C LYS A 258 15.32 -15.95 3.04
N PRO A 259 15.22 -17.17 3.61
CA PRO A 259 14.59 -18.30 2.94
C PRO A 259 13.12 -18.09 2.52
N GLY A 260 12.39 -17.23 3.25
CA GLY A 260 11.00 -16.86 2.92
C GLY A 260 10.88 -15.65 2.01
N ALA A 261 11.99 -15.08 1.55
CA ALA A 261 12.02 -13.91 0.69
C ALA A 261 12.15 -14.31 -0.78
N THR A 262 11.42 -13.59 -1.63
CA THR A 262 11.53 -13.66 -3.07
C THR A 262 12.49 -12.57 -3.53
N LEU A 263 13.63 -12.96 -4.11
CA LEU A 263 14.53 -12.01 -4.77
C LEU A 263 13.94 -11.67 -6.14
N ALA A 264 13.43 -10.46 -6.34
CA ALA A 264 12.80 -10.03 -7.58
C ALA A 264 13.79 -9.45 -8.60
N ALA A 265 14.87 -8.84 -8.14
CA ALA A 265 15.91 -8.30 -9.01
C ALA A 265 17.30 -8.42 -8.40
N GLU A 266 18.29 -8.50 -9.27
CA GLU A 266 19.71 -8.56 -8.97
C GLU A 266 20.50 -7.48 -9.72
N LEU A 267 21.66 -7.15 -9.19
CA LEU A 267 22.64 -6.23 -9.75
C LEU A 267 23.89 -7.02 -10.13
N LYS A 268 24.34 -6.89 -11.37
CA LYS A 268 25.57 -7.51 -11.86
C LYS A 268 26.66 -6.47 -11.90
N SER A 269 27.77 -6.73 -11.21
CA SER A 269 28.94 -5.87 -11.32
C SER A 269 29.75 -6.18 -12.58
N PRO A 270 30.68 -5.29 -12.99
CA PRO A 270 31.59 -5.55 -14.10
C PRO A 270 32.42 -6.84 -13.93
N GLN A 271 32.70 -7.23 -12.69
CA GLN A 271 33.40 -8.46 -12.30
C GLN A 271 32.50 -9.71 -12.35
N LYS A 272 31.24 -9.56 -12.80
CA LYS A 272 30.20 -10.60 -12.86
C LYS A 272 29.76 -11.12 -11.49
N THR A 273 30.03 -10.38 -10.42
CA THR A 273 29.47 -10.67 -9.10
C THR A 273 28.02 -10.19 -9.06
N THR A 274 27.12 -11.02 -8.53
CA THR A 274 25.71 -10.67 -8.37
C THR A 274 25.42 -10.19 -6.96
N TYR A 275 24.62 -9.13 -6.85
CA TYR A 275 24.14 -8.56 -5.60
C TYR A 275 22.62 -8.47 -5.61
N PRO A 276 21.93 -8.71 -4.48
CA PRO A 276 20.49 -8.47 -4.39
C PRO A 276 20.13 -7.00 -4.67
N ALA A 277 19.13 -6.76 -5.52
CA ALA A 277 18.67 -5.41 -5.88
C ALA A 277 17.32 -5.07 -5.25
N ILE A 278 16.36 -5.99 -5.39
CA ILE A 278 15.01 -5.86 -4.85
C ILE A 278 14.60 -7.22 -4.31
N ALA A 279 14.30 -7.29 -3.02
CA ALA A 279 13.81 -8.48 -2.35
C ALA A 279 12.48 -8.18 -1.66
N THR A 280 11.56 -9.13 -1.68
CA THR A 280 10.24 -8.99 -1.05
C THR A 280 9.92 -10.20 -0.19
N GLN A 281 9.13 -10.02 0.85
CA GLN A 281 8.57 -11.13 1.62
C GLN A 281 7.21 -10.76 2.23
N ARG A 282 6.42 -11.77 2.59
CA ARG A 282 5.26 -11.58 3.45
C ARG A 282 5.69 -11.65 4.91
N TYR A 283 5.09 -10.80 5.75
CA TYR A 283 5.30 -10.83 7.18
C TYR A 283 3.97 -10.55 7.90
N GLY A 284 3.49 -11.53 8.67
CA GLY A 284 2.12 -11.50 9.20
C GLY A 284 1.10 -11.35 8.07
N LEU A 285 0.24 -10.34 8.15
CA LEU A 285 -0.76 -10.02 7.12
C LEU A 285 -0.24 -9.07 6.04
N GLY A 286 0.93 -8.45 6.25
CA GLY A 286 1.50 -7.44 5.37
C GLY A 286 2.60 -7.94 4.44
N ARG A 287 3.20 -6.99 3.72
CA ARG A 287 4.29 -7.23 2.78
C ARG A 287 5.45 -6.29 3.07
N VAL A 288 6.67 -6.79 2.94
CA VAL A 288 7.89 -5.99 3.11
C VAL A 288 8.74 -6.09 1.85
N THR A 289 9.18 -4.93 1.34
CA THR A 289 10.06 -4.80 0.19
C THR A 289 11.32 -4.05 0.60
N ALA A 290 12.48 -4.65 0.34
CA ALA A 290 13.77 -3.98 0.43
C ALA A 290 14.27 -3.66 -0.98
N VAL A 291 14.45 -2.37 -1.26
CA VAL A 291 15.12 -1.87 -2.46
C VAL A 291 16.53 -1.49 -2.04
N MET A 292 17.52 -2.25 -2.50
CA MET A 292 18.93 -2.10 -2.11
C MET A 292 19.69 -1.15 -3.04
N ILE A 293 19.02 -0.56 -4.03
CA ILE A 293 19.56 0.47 -4.92
C ILE A 293 19.32 1.84 -4.29
N GLY A 294 20.36 2.65 -4.15
CA GLY A 294 20.29 4.00 -3.57
C GLY A 294 20.33 5.14 -4.58
N ASP A 295 20.28 4.86 -5.88
CA ASP A 295 20.26 5.86 -6.94
C ASP A 295 19.33 5.53 -8.12
N LEU A 296 18.13 5.02 -7.81
CA LEU A 296 17.09 4.73 -8.80
C LEU A 296 16.68 5.97 -9.60
N TRP A 297 16.80 7.17 -9.03
CA TRP A 297 16.53 8.44 -9.72
C TRP A 297 17.35 8.63 -11.00
N ARG A 298 18.53 8.00 -11.12
CA ARG A 298 19.36 8.06 -12.34
C ARG A 298 18.64 7.49 -13.55
N TRP A 299 17.76 6.51 -13.33
CA TRP A 299 16.93 5.94 -14.39
C TRP A 299 16.07 7.01 -15.03
N ARG A 300 15.42 7.84 -14.22
CA ARG A 300 14.59 8.93 -14.75
C ARG A 300 15.41 9.99 -15.49
N LEU A 301 16.62 10.29 -15.05
CA LEU A 301 17.46 11.30 -15.72
C LEU A 301 18.02 10.84 -17.07
N LYS A 302 18.17 9.53 -17.28
CA LYS A 302 18.60 8.97 -18.57
C LYS A 302 17.44 8.91 -19.59
N GLU A 303 16.20 8.90 -19.12
CA GLU A 303 15.02 8.75 -19.96
C GLU A 303 14.54 10.07 -20.56
N ASP A 304 14.54 10.15 -21.88
CA ASP A 304 13.95 11.27 -22.65
C ASP A 304 12.48 11.02 -23.06
N SER A 305 11.83 10.02 -22.46
CA SER A 305 10.47 9.59 -22.82
C SER A 305 9.37 10.43 -22.17
N THR A 306 8.30 10.68 -22.93
CA THR A 306 7.02 11.24 -22.45
C THR A 306 6.32 10.30 -21.45
N SER A 307 6.61 9.00 -21.48
CA SER A 307 6.15 8.00 -20.52
C SER A 307 7.34 7.34 -19.83
N PRO A 308 7.86 7.94 -18.74
CA PRO A 308 9.04 7.41 -18.05
C PRO A 308 8.78 6.04 -17.43
N GLN A 309 9.72 5.11 -17.61
CA GLN A 309 9.57 3.76 -17.09
C GLN A 309 9.74 3.74 -15.56
N LEU A 310 10.63 4.57 -14.99
CA LEU A 310 10.75 4.67 -13.52
C LEU A 310 9.41 5.02 -12.86
N TYR A 311 8.63 5.92 -13.47
CA TYR A 311 7.31 6.29 -12.93
C TYR A 311 6.32 5.12 -13.00
N LYS A 312 6.41 4.30 -14.05
CA LYS A 312 5.63 3.07 -14.15
C LYS A 312 6.04 2.06 -13.08
N SER A 313 7.33 1.89 -12.82
CA SER A 313 7.83 1.01 -11.73
C SER A 313 7.30 1.45 -10.37
N TRP A 314 7.37 2.74 -10.05
CA TRP A 314 6.85 3.25 -8.77
C TRP A 314 5.36 3.00 -8.61
N ARG A 315 4.56 3.29 -9.64
CA ARG A 315 3.11 3.01 -9.62
C ARG A 315 2.81 1.51 -9.45
N GLN A 316 3.52 0.65 -10.19
CA GLN A 316 3.34 -0.80 -10.09
C GLN A 316 3.73 -1.34 -8.70
N LEU A 317 4.85 -0.88 -8.15
CA LEU A 317 5.29 -1.25 -6.80
C LEU A 317 4.25 -0.84 -5.76
N LEU A 318 3.82 0.42 -5.75
CA LEU A 318 2.88 0.92 -4.74
C LEU A 318 1.52 0.23 -4.85
N ARG A 319 0.98 0.06 -6.06
CA ARG A 319 -0.26 -0.70 -6.28
C ARG A 319 -0.13 -2.15 -5.80
N TRP A 320 1.04 -2.77 -5.98
CA TRP A 320 1.29 -4.12 -5.51
C TRP A 320 1.43 -4.21 -3.98
N MET A 321 1.99 -3.17 -3.34
CA MET A 321 2.09 -3.06 -1.88
C MET A 321 0.73 -2.82 -1.22
N THR A 322 -0.18 -2.11 -1.89
CA THR A 322 -1.54 -1.84 -1.39
C THR A 322 -2.54 -2.95 -1.75
N THR A 323 -2.10 -4.00 -2.46
CA THR A 323 -2.95 -5.15 -2.78
C THR A 323 -3.14 -6.03 -1.53
N ASP A 324 -4.39 -6.39 -1.23
CA ASP A 324 -4.81 -7.21 -0.08
C ASP A 324 -4.66 -6.53 1.31
N VAL A 325 -4.51 -5.21 1.35
CA VAL A 325 -4.47 -4.49 2.63
C VAL A 325 -5.83 -4.59 3.33
N LEU A 326 -5.81 -4.90 4.62
CA LEU A 326 -7.04 -4.99 5.40
C LEU A 326 -7.76 -3.65 5.46
N GLU A 327 -9.08 -3.68 5.36
CA GLU A 327 -9.91 -2.51 5.63
C GLU A 327 -10.49 -2.58 7.05
N PRO A 328 -10.74 -1.44 7.72
CA PRO A 328 -11.46 -1.44 8.99
C PRO A 328 -12.83 -2.10 8.87
N ILE A 329 -13.49 -1.91 7.73
CA ILE A 329 -14.74 -2.59 7.41
C ILE A 329 -14.60 -3.14 6.00
N ASP A 330 -14.75 -4.45 5.87
CA ASP A 330 -14.74 -5.16 4.60
C ASP A 330 -16.09 -5.85 4.36
N LEU A 331 -16.55 -5.89 3.12
CA LEU A 331 -17.85 -6.46 2.74
C LEU A 331 -17.67 -7.46 1.61
N LEU A 332 -17.83 -8.73 1.95
CA LEU A 332 -17.74 -9.85 1.02
C LEU A 332 -19.13 -10.39 0.73
N VAL A 333 -19.46 -10.47 -0.57
CA VAL A 333 -20.69 -11.09 -1.04
C VAL A 333 -20.32 -12.41 -1.70
N ASP A 334 -20.71 -13.51 -1.06
CA ASP A 334 -20.57 -14.85 -1.58
C ASP A 334 -21.89 -15.26 -2.24
N SER A 335 -21.97 -15.03 -3.55
CA SER A 335 -23.13 -15.41 -4.35
C SER A 335 -22.97 -16.84 -4.84
N ASN A 336 -23.84 -17.75 -4.39
CA ASN A 336 -23.92 -19.08 -4.96
C ASN A 336 -24.58 -19.01 -6.36
N PRO A 337 -23.88 -19.38 -7.44
CA PRO A 337 -24.45 -19.35 -8.80
C PRO A 337 -25.63 -20.29 -9.00
N GLU A 338 -25.74 -21.35 -8.20
CA GLU A 338 -26.81 -22.37 -8.30
C GLU A 338 -28.12 -21.96 -7.61
N GLY A 339 -28.16 -20.77 -6.98
CA GLY A 339 -29.38 -20.13 -6.46
C GLY A 339 -30.04 -20.78 -5.23
N SER A 340 -29.73 -22.05 -4.91
CA SER A 340 -30.45 -22.83 -3.89
C SER A 340 -30.19 -22.42 -2.44
N THR A 341 -29.05 -21.78 -2.13
CA THR A 341 -28.65 -21.45 -0.75
C THR A 341 -28.71 -19.96 -0.42
N GLY A 342 -29.23 -19.13 -1.34
CA GLY A 342 -29.20 -17.66 -1.22
C GLY A 342 -27.80 -17.07 -1.32
N THR A 343 -27.73 -15.74 -1.37
CA THR A 343 -26.49 -14.96 -1.36
C THR A 343 -26.08 -14.69 0.09
N LYS A 344 -24.90 -15.15 0.49
CA LYS A 344 -24.35 -14.88 1.83
C LYS A 344 -23.60 -13.55 1.80
N ILE A 345 -24.00 -12.63 2.66
CA ILE A 345 -23.34 -11.33 2.81
C ILE A 345 -22.58 -11.36 4.13
N LYS A 346 -21.27 -11.20 4.05
CA LYS A 346 -20.34 -11.19 5.19
C LYS A 346 -19.71 -9.83 5.35
N ILE A 347 -19.72 -9.31 6.56
CA ILE A 347 -19.14 -8.01 6.91
C ILE A 347 -18.10 -8.27 7.98
N PHE A 348 -16.86 -7.87 7.71
CA PHE A 348 -15.77 -7.94 8.68
C PHE A 348 -15.58 -6.56 9.28
N VAL A 349 -15.75 -6.45 10.60
CA VAL A 349 -15.66 -5.20 11.35
C VAL A 349 -14.44 -5.22 12.26
N ARG A 350 -13.65 -4.16 12.16
CA ARG A 350 -12.48 -3.87 12.98
C ARG A 350 -12.54 -2.43 13.49
N ASP A 351 -11.97 -2.18 14.66
CA ASP A 351 -11.82 -0.82 15.21
C ASP A 351 -10.60 -0.09 14.62
N SER A 352 -10.30 1.10 15.13
CA SER A 352 -9.16 1.94 14.70
C SER A 352 -7.80 1.27 14.92
N GLU A 353 -7.72 0.39 15.91
CA GLU A 353 -6.56 -0.42 16.27
C GLU A 353 -6.56 -1.77 15.52
N PHE A 354 -7.48 -1.95 14.57
CA PHE A 354 -7.64 -3.14 13.73
C PHE A 354 -7.99 -4.43 14.49
N GLN A 355 -8.48 -4.30 15.73
CA GLN A 355 -8.99 -5.42 16.50
C GLN A 355 -10.40 -5.80 16.02
N LYS A 356 -10.69 -7.11 16.02
CA LYS A 356 -11.99 -7.63 15.57
C LYS A 356 -13.07 -7.37 16.62
N ARG A 357 -14.21 -6.78 16.22
CA ARG A 357 -15.26 -6.32 17.14
C ARG A 357 -16.62 -6.91 16.82
N SER A 358 -17.32 -7.39 17.85
CA SER A 358 -18.65 -8.03 17.72
C SER A 358 -19.78 -7.25 18.40
N ASP A 359 -19.45 -6.09 18.97
CA ASP A 359 -20.34 -5.18 19.69
C ASP A 359 -20.88 -4.02 18.83
N TYR A 360 -20.59 -4.05 17.53
CA TYR A 360 -21.05 -3.07 16.55
C TYR A 360 -22.43 -3.46 16.01
N GLN A 361 -23.20 -2.47 15.56
CA GLN A 361 -24.46 -2.69 14.85
C GLN A 361 -24.24 -2.58 13.34
N VAL A 362 -24.74 -3.55 12.57
CA VAL A 362 -24.57 -3.59 11.10
C VAL A 362 -25.93 -3.64 10.42
N GLU A 363 -26.33 -2.50 9.84
CA GLU A 363 -27.53 -2.37 9.02
C GLU A 363 -27.16 -2.47 7.54
N LEU A 364 -27.94 -3.20 6.75
CA LEU A 364 -27.74 -3.40 5.33
C LEU A 364 -28.93 -2.82 4.55
N GLU A 365 -28.63 -2.01 3.54
CA GLU A 365 -29.60 -1.52 2.56
C GLU A 365 -29.28 -2.15 1.20
N ILE A 366 -30.12 -3.06 0.73
CA ILE A 366 -30.00 -3.72 -0.58
C ILE A 366 -30.88 -3.00 -1.58
N LYS A 367 -30.31 -2.53 -2.70
CA LYS A 367 -31.10 -2.08 -3.85
C LYS A 367 -31.24 -3.17 -4.89
N THR A 368 -32.47 -3.47 -5.26
CA THR A 368 -32.83 -4.48 -6.28
C THR A 368 -32.65 -3.92 -7.70
N PRO A 369 -32.64 -4.78 -8.74
CA PRO A 369 -32.65 -4.34 -10.14
C PRO A 369 -33.81 -3.41 -10.51
N LYS A 370 -34.90 -3.45 -9.74
CA LYS A 370 -36.09 -2.58 -9.89
C LYS A 370 -35.98 -1.25 -9.12
N ASN A 371 -34.82 -0.94 -8.54
CA ASN A 371 -34.60 0.20 -7.65
C ASN A 371 -35.42 0.19 -6.34
N GLU A 372 -35.93 -0.98 -5.92
CA GLU A 372 -36.55 -1.13 -4.60
C GLU A 372 -35.45 -1.26 -3.54
N THR A 373 -35.67 -0.71 -2.35
CA THR A 373 -34.70 -0.76 -1.25
C THR A 373 -35.21 -1.67 -0.14
N ILE A 374 -34.42 -2.68 0.21
CA ILE A 374 -34.70 -3.66 1.26
C ILE A 374 -33.72 -3.42 2.41
N LYS A 375 -34.22 -3.38 3.64
CA LYS A 375 -33.40 -3.24 4.84
C LYS A 375 -33.25 -4.58 5.54
N LEU A 376 -32.01 -4.96 5.86
CA LEU A 376 -31.67 -6.14 6.64
C LEU A 376 -30.72 -5.76 7.78
N THR A 377 -30.63 -6.61 8.79
CA THR A 377 -29.60 -6.51 9.83
C THR A 377 -28.69 -7.74 9.69
N ALA A 378 -27.39 -7.54 9.87
CA ALA A 378 -26.43 -8.64 9.92
C ALA A 378 -26.14 -8.99 11.38
N ASP A 379 -26.14 -10.28 11.69
CA ASP A 379 -25.92 -10.78 13.05
C ASP A 379 -24.44 -11.17 13.23
N PRO A 380 -23.85 -10.93 14.42
CA PRO A 380 -22.49 -11.37 14.71
C PRO A 380 -22.41 -12.90 14.75
N THR A 381 -21.34 -13.44 14.19
CA THR A 381 -21.09 -14.89 14.16
C THR A 381 -20.43 -15.32 15.48
N ALA A 382 -21.07 -16.24 16.21
CA ALA A 382 -20.57 -16.71 17.50
C ALA A 382 -19.14 -17.29 17.45
N ASP A 383 -18.79 -18.00 16.38
CA ASP A 383 -17.49 -18.69 16.25
C ASP A 383 -16.35 -17.78 15.77
N LYS A 384 -16.67 -16.59 15.26
CA LYS A 384 -15.70 -15.71 14.59
C LYS A 384 -15.92 -14.25 14.97
N PRO A 385 -15.18 -13.74 15.96
CA PRO A 385 -15.25 -12.34 16.36
C PRO A 385 -15.02 -11.40 15.17
N GLY A 386 -15.82 -10.35 15.07
CA GLY A 386 -15.72 -9.38 13.97
C GLY A 386 -16.35 -9.80 12.65
N GLU A 387 -16.90 -11.02 12.52
CA GLU A 387 -17.64 -11.43 11.32
C GLU A 387 -19.15 -11.32 11.57
N TYR A 388 -19.82 -10.47 10.81
CA TYR A 388 -21.27 -10.36 10.76
C TYR A 388 -21.78 -11.02 9.50
N GLN A 389 -22.88 -11.76 9.60
CA GLN A 389 -23.44 -12.48 8.46
C GLN A 389 -24.94 -12.26 8.33
N THR A 390 -25.40 -12.18 7.09
CA THR A 390 -26.81 -12.35 6.74
C THR A 390 -26.93 -13.16 5.45
N VAL A 391 -28.13 -13.66 5.17
CA VAL A 391 -28.45 -14.36 3.92
C VAL A 391 -29.61 -13.64 3.26
N TYR A 392 -29.42 -13.28 1.99
CA TYR A 392 -30.47 -12.69 1.18
C TYR A 392 -30.78 -13.61 -0.01
N LEU A 393 -32.05 -13.90 -0.23
CA LEU A 393 -32.50 -14.70 -1.38
C LEU A 393 -33.01 -13.75 -2.47
N PRO A 394 -32.29 -13.58 -3.60
CA PRO A 394 -32.71 -12.68 -4.66
C PRO A 394 -33.95 -13.24 -5.38
N PRO A 395 -35.06 -12.48 -5.47
CA PRO A 395 -36.28 -12.96 -6.13
C PRO A 395 -36.19 -12.90 -7.66
N GLU A 396 -35.37 -11.99 -8.20
CA GLU A 396 -35.28 -11.71 -9.63
C GLU A 396 -33.84 -11.70 -10.12
N PRO A 397 -33.58 -12.07 -11.39
CA PRO A 397 -32.26 -11.95 -11.99
C PRO A 397 -31.88 -10.48 -12.20
N GLY A 398 -30.62 -10.14 -11.95
CA GLY A 398 -30.07 -8.81 -12.19
C GLY A 398 -28.91 -8.44 -11.28
N GLY A 399 -28.49 -7.18 -11.39
CA GLY A 399 -27.48 -6.59 -10.51
C GLY A 399 -28.09 -6.06 -9.22
N TYR A 400 -27.52 -6.46 -8.08
CA TYR A 400 -27.91 -6.00 -6.76
C TYR A 400 -26.77 -5.19 -6.15
N THR A 401 -27.10 -4.08 -5.50
CA THR A 401 -26.13 -3.32 -4.67
C THR A 401 -26.50 -3.47 -3.21
N VAL A 402 -25.50 -3.55 -2.34
CA VAL A 402 -25.66 -3.55 -0.89
C VAL A 402 -24.81 -2.44 -0.29
N SER A 403 -25.43 -1.65 0.58
CA SER A 403 -24.77 -0.64 1.40
C SER A 403 -24.87 -1.08 2.85
N ALA A 404 -23.74 -1.37 3.49
CA ALA A 404 -23.66 -1.66 4.92
C ALA A 404 -23.31 -0.41 5.71
N ARG A 405 -24.20 0.00 6.60
CA ARG A 405 -23.96 1.03 7.62
C ARG A 405 -23.55 0.33 8.90
N VAL A 406 -22.31 0.56 9.31
CA VAL A 406 -21.74 -0.01 10.54
C VAL A 406 -21.67 1.11 11.57
N THR A 407 -22.29 0.89 12.73
CA THR A 407 -22.36 1.84 13.85
C THR A 407 -21.56 1.29 15.02
N ALA A 408 -20.54 2.05 15.43
CA ALA A 408 -19.73 1.76 16.60
C ALA A 408 -20.45 2.11 17.91
N PRO A 409 -20.03 1.55 19.06
CA PRO A 409 -20.59 1.89 20.38
C PRO A 409 -20.50 3.39 20.73
N ASP A 410 -19.52 4.10 20.18
CA ASP A 410 -19.35 5.55 20.32
C ASP A 410 -20.23 6.37 19.35
N SER A 411 -21.19 5.72 18.68
CA SER A 411 -22.12 6.28 17.69
C SER A 411 -21.47 6.79 16.39
N LYS A 412 -20.18 6.51 16.14
CA LYS A 412 -19.58 6.77 14.83
C LYS A 412 -20.08 5.76 13.82
N THR A 413 -20.53 6.25 12.66
CA THR A 413 -21.04 5.42 11.57
C THR A 413 -20.11 5.45 10.37
N LYS A 414 -19.86 4.30 9.75
CA LYS A 414 -19.15 4.19 8.47
C LYS A 414 -19.96 3.32 7.52
N THR A 415 -20.08 3.77 6.27
CA THR A 415 -20.88 3.08 5.25
C THR A 415 -19.97 2.47 4.18
N ILE A 416 -20.19 1.20 3.82
CA ILE A 416 -19.51 0.50 2.72
C ILE A 416 -20.49 -0.06 1.72
N ASN A 417 -20.12 -0.01 0.44
CA ASN A 417 -20.96 -0.48 -0.65
C ASN A 417 -20.27 -1.67 -1.33
N SER A 418 -21.06 -2.67 -1.73
CA SER A 418 -20.66 -3.71 -2.69
C SER A 418 -21.87 -4.06 -3.55
N GLY A 419 -21.69 -5.06 -4.41
CA GLY A 419 -22.78 -5.61 -5.20
C GLY A 419 -22.49 -7.02 -5.67
N TRP A 420 -23.48 -7.65 -6.27
CA TRP A 420 -23.35 -8.95 -6.93
C TRP A 420 -24.33 -9.04 -8.09
N VAL A 421 -24.10 -10.02 -8.97
CA VAL A 421 -25.03 -10.36 -10.03
C VAL A 421 -25.69 -11.68 -9.68
N HIS A 422 -27.02 -11.71 -9.72
CA HIS A 422 -27.78 -12.95 -9.65
C HIS A 422 -28.35 -13.25 -11.04
N ASP A 423 -27.93 -14.36 -11.64
CA ASP A 423 -28.37 -14.77 -12.98
C ASP A 423 -28.37 -16.30 -13.10
N PRO A 424 -29.37 -16.98 -12.51
CA PRO A 424 -29.44 -18.44 -12.50
C PRO A 424 -29.65 -19.02 -13.91
N GLY A 425 -30.41 -18.33 -14.77
CA GLY A 425 -30.69 -18.79 -16.14
C GLY A 425 -29.41 -18.94 -16.98
N SER A 426 -28.51 -17.94 -16.94
CA SER A 426 -27.22 -18.03 -17.64
C SER A 426 -26.33 -19.20 -17.17
N MET A 427 -26.51 -19.70 -15.95
CA MET A 427 -25.75 -20.83 -15.41
C MET A 427 -26.30 -22.17 -15.88
N GLU A 428 -27.62 -22.34 -15.91
CA GLU A 428 -28.26 -23.55 -16.44
C GLU A 428 -27.82 -23.81 -17.88
N PHE A 429 -27.81 -22.79 -18.75
CA PHE A 429 -27.38 -22.93 -20.14
C PHE A 429 -25.89 -23.25 -20.33
N ARG A 430 -25.01 -23.02 -19.33
CA ARG A 430 -23.60 -23.46 -19.39
C ARG A 430 -23.42 -24.93 -19.10
N SER A 431 -24.34 -25.52 -18.35
CA SER A 431 -24.28 -26.93 -17.95
C SER A 431 -24.80 -27.86 -19.05
N VAL A 432 -25.54 -27.31 -20.03
CA VAL A 432 -25.99 -28.05 -21.21
C VAL A 432 -24.79 -28.36 -22.09
N LYS A 433 -24.34 -29.62 -22.07
CA LYS A 433 -23.45 -30.14 -23.11
C LYS A 433 -24.30 -30.44 -24.36
N PRO A 434 -23.87 -30.00 -25.56
CA PRO A 434 -24.63 -30.20 -26.79
C PRO A 434 -24.81 -31.66 -27.16
#